data_AF-A0A955S498-F1
#
_entry.id   AF-A0A955S498-F1
#
_cell.length_a   1.000
_cell.length_b   1.000
_cell.length_c   1.000
_cell.angle_alpha   90.00
_cell.angle_beta   90.00
_cell.angle_gamma   90.00
#
_symmetry.space_group_name_H-M   'P 1'
#
loop_
_entity.id
_entity.type
_entity.pdbx_description
1 polymer ?
#
loop_
_entity_poly.entity_id
_entity_poly.type
_entity_poly.pdbx_seq_one_letter_code
_entity_poly.pdbx_strand_id
1 'polypeptide(L)'
;GEVFSDSAVALTGQGVSLYTKWLGVWSYPAIVTSAALTMFSTTLSCLDAYSRIVKESAIIIAPAVKPKADYIYFAWMAVLAAVSVMIIGVYIDKMKALVDLATILSFLAAPVLAYMNLKVVTSSTMPKKARPSSRLVAFSWFGIIFLTLFSLWYLGWRIFS
;
A
#
# COMPACT_ATOMS: atom_id res chain seq x y z
N GLY A 1 -6.02 -21.40 21.47
CA GLY A 1 -5.37 -20.12 21.11
C GLY A 1 -6.29 -19.00 21.52
N GLU A 2 -5.76 -17.83 21.89
CA GLU A 2 -6.58 -16.65 22.11
C GLU A 2 -7.22 -16.18 20.79
N VAL A 3 -8.47 -15.73 20.86
CA VAL A 3 -9.15 -15.12 19.70
C VAL A 3 -8.66 -13.68 19.57
N PHE A 4 -8.24 -13.31 18.36
CA PHE A 4 -7.80 -11.94 18.10
C PHE A 4 -8.96 -10.96 18.23
N SER A 5 -8.70 -9.82 18.88
CA SER A 5 -9.68 -8.75 19.01
C SER A 5 -9.90 -8.04 17.68
N ASP A 6 -11.15 -7.61 17.44
CA ASP A 6 -11.49 -6.76 16.29
C ASP A 6 -11.07 -5.28 16.50
N SER A 7 -10.70 -4.88 17.72
CA SER A 7 -10.18 -3.54 18.00
C SER A 7 -8.69 -3.43 17.72
N ALA A 8 -8.28 -2.35 17.04
CA ALA A 8 -6.89 -2.13 16.63
C ALA A 8 -5.91 -2.12 17.82
N VAL A 9 -6.25 -1.43 18.91
CA VAL A 9 -5.38 -1.30 20.09
C VAL A 9 -5.17 -2.65 20.78
N ALA A 10 -6.25 -3.41 20.95
CA ALA A 10 -6.20 -4.74 21.56
C ALA A 10 -5.44 -5.73 20.66
N LEU A 11 -5.65 -5.68 19.34
CA LEU A 11 -4.94 -6.51 18.37
C LEU A 11 -3.43 -6.25 18.39
N THR A 12 -2.99 -4.97 18.44
CA THR A 12 -1.57 -4.63 18.58
C THR A 12 -0.99 -5.15 19.88
N GLY A 13 -1.71 -5.01 21.00
CA GLY A 13 -1.32 -5.55 22.30
C GLY A 13 -1.14 -7.07 22.27
N GLN A 14 -2.08 -7.80 21.65
CA GLN A 14 -2.03 -9.26 21.47
C GLN A 14 -0.86 -9.69 20.57
N GLY A 15 -0.57 -8.93 19.51
CA GLY A 15 0.58 -9.20 18.65
C GLY A 15 1.90 -9.07 19.39
N VAL A 16 2.10 -7.95 20.10
CA VAL A 16 3.32 -7.73 20.88
C VAL A 16 3.47 -8.77 21.99
N SER A 17 2.39 -9.03 22.75
CA SER A 17 2.42 -9.99 23.85
C SER A 17 2.72 -11.41 23.38
N LEU A 18 2.19 -11.82 22.22
CA LEU A 18 2.48 -13.12 21.61
C LEU A 18 3.98 -13.27 21.36
N TYR A 19 4.62 -12.31 20.69
CA TYR A 19 6.05 -12.40 20.38
C TYR A 19 6.93 -12.23 21.62
N THR A 20 6.56 -11.36 22.57
CA THR A 20 7.29 -11.21 23.84
C THR A 20 7.21 -12.49 24.68
N LYS A 21 6.10 -13.24 24.64
CA LYS A 21 5.97 -14.53 25.34
C LYS A 21 6.93 -15.58 24.80
N TRP A 22 7.15 -15.61 23.48
CA TRP A 22 8.05 -16.60 22.85
C TRP A 22 9.52 -16.20 22.90
N LEU A 23 9.83 -14.91 22.73
CA LEU A 23 11.21 -14.40 22.65
C LEU A 23 11.77 -13.96 24.01
N GLY A 24 10.90 -13.72 24.99
CA GLY A 24 11.26 -13.22 26.32
C GLY A 24 11.06 -11.71 26.47
N VAL A 25 10.95 -11.23 27.72
CA VAL A 25 10.59 -9.84 28.07
C VAL A 25 11.56 -8.81 27.50
N TRP A 26 12.84 -9.16 27.36
CA TRP A 26 13.87 -8.28 26.78
C TRP A 26 13.56 -7.87 25.32
N SER A 27 12.76 -8.65 24.60
CA SER A 27 12.39 -8.38 23.21
C SER A 27 11.32 -7.28 23.06
N TYR A 28 10.54 -7.01 24.12
CA TYR A 28 9.44 -6.04 24.10
C TYR A 28 9.84 -4.66 23.53
N PRO A 29 10.88 -3.97 24.05
CA PRO A 29 11.25 -2.65 23.54
C PRO A 29 11.71 -2.70 22.07
N ALA A 30 12.36 -3.78 21.63
CA ALA A 30 12.78 -3.93 20.24
C ALA A 30 11.57 -4.12 19.30
N ILE A 31 10.59 -4.92 19.69
CA ILE A 31 9.37 -5.18 18.91
C ILE A 31 8.55 -3.88 18.76
N VAL A 32 8.26 -3.20 19.86
CA VAL A 32 7.43 -1.99 19.83
C VAL A 32 8.10 -0.88 19.03
N THR A 33 9.41 -0.67 19.22
CA THR A 33 10.16 0.37 18.49
C THR A 33 10.23 0.06 17.00
N SER A 34 10.56 -1.17 16.63
CA SER A 34 10.64 -1.57 15.21
C SER A 34 9.28 -1.51 14.51
N ALA A 35 8.20 -1.96 15.17
CA ALA A 35 6.85 -1.87 14.64
C ALA A 35 6.42 -0.41 14.42
N ALA A 36 6.64 0.45 15.42
CA ALA A 36 6.32 1.88 15.32
C ALA A 36 7.09 2.57 14.19
N LEU A 37 8.42 2.34 14.11
CA LEU A 37 9.27 2.92 13.06
C LEU A 37 8.86 2.43 11.66
N THR A 38 8.53 1.14 11.52
CA THR A 38 8.10 0.56 10.24
C THR A 38 6.80 1.18 9.76
N MET A 39 5.77 1.24 10.62
CA MET A 39 4.48 1.83 10.27
C MET A 39 4.55 3.35 10.04
N PHE A 40 5.40 4.04 10.80
CA PHE A 40 5.65 5.46 10.60
C PHE A 40 6.31 5.73 9.24
N SER A 41 7.35 4.96 8.89
CA SER A 41 8.05 5.07 7.62
C SER A 41 7.14 4.79 6.42
N THR A 42 6.29 3.77 6.49
CA THR A 42 5.34 3.47 5.41
C THR A 42 4.29 4.58 5.27
N THR A 43 3.79 5.13 6.38
CA THR A 43 2.84 6.24 6.37
C THR A 43 3.43 7.48 5.69
N LEU A 44 4.66 7.87 6.07
CA LEU A 44 5.36 8.99 5.44
C LEU A 44 5.61 8.76 3.95
N SER A 45 6.08 7.56 3.58
CA SER A 45 6.36 7.20 2.19
C SER A 45 5.09 7.27 1.32
N CYS A 46 3.96 6.79 1.84
CA CYS A 46 2.68 6.87 1.13
C CYS A 46 2.20 8.33 1.00
N LEU A 47 2.19 9.09 2.09
CA LEU A 47 1.76 10.49 2.07
C LEU A 47 2.58 11.34 1.08
N ASP A 48 3.90 11.17 1.06
CA ASP A 48 4.77 11.86 0.10
C ASP A 48 4.51 11.41 -1.35
N ALA A 49 4.51 10.09 -1.60
CA ALA A 49 4.40 9.53 -2.94
C ALA A 49 3.07 9.93 -3.61
N TYR A 50 1.93 9.79 -2.93
CA TYR A 50 0.63 10.13 -3.50
C TYR A 50 0.50 11.65 -3.75
N SER A 51 0.94 12.48 -2.81
CA SER A 51 0.92 13.94 -2.96
C SER A 51 1.77 14.40 -4.15
N ARG A 52 2.92 13.76 -4.36
CA ARG A 52 3.79 14.01 -5.51
C ARG A 52 3.15 13.56 -6.82
N ILE A 53 2.56 12.37 -6.88
CA ILE A 53 1.88 11.86 -8.09
C ILE A 53 0.77 12.81 -8.53
N VAL A 54 -0.05 13.31 -7.59
CA VAL A 54 -1.13 14.23 -7.94
C VAL A 54 -0.61 15.59 -8.38
N LYS A 55 0.43 16.12 -7.72
CA LYS A 55 1.11 17.34 -8.18
C LYS A 55 1.58 17.21 -9.63
N GLU A 56 2.34 16.17 -9.95
CA GLU A 56 2.89 15.98 -11.30
C GLU A 56 1.77 15.76 -12.33
N SER A 57 0.75 14.98 -11.97
CA SER A 57 -0.42 14.73 -12.83
C SER A 57 -1.20 16.02 -13.12
N ALA A 58 -1.36 16.91 -12.12
CA ALA A 58 -2.01 18.20 -12.28
C ALA A 58 -1.22 19.12 -13.25
N ILE A 59 0.11 19.12 -13.17
CA ILE A 59 0.98 19.89 -14.08
C ILE A 59 0.88 19.37 -15.52
N ILE A 60 0.83 18.05 -15.70
CA ILE A 60 0.71 17.41 -17.02
C ILE A 60 -0.64 17.77 -17.67
N ILE A 61 -1.74 17.72 -16.91
CA ILE A 61 -3.09 18.00 -17.41
C ILE A 61 -3.30 19.50 -17.65
N ALA A 62 -2.82 20.34 -16.73
CA ALA A 62 -2.99 21.78 -16.79
C ALA A 62 -1.64 22.48 -16.52
N PRO A 63 -0.79 22.68 -17.54
CA PRO A 63 0.53 23.28 -17.35
C PRO A 63 0.53 24.66 -16.67
N ALA A 64 -0.58 25.39 -16.78
CA ALA A 64 -0.80 26.68 -16.10
C ALA A 64 -0.82 26.58 -14.57
N VAL A 65 -1.04 25.40 -13.97
CA VAL A 65 -1.02 25.22 -12.50
C VAL A 65 0.39 25.03 -11.94
N LYS A 66 1.42 24.92 -12.79
CA LYS A 66 2.82 24.76 -12.38
C LYS A 66 3.29 25.78 -11.33
N PRO A 67 2.92 27.08 -11.37
CA PRO A 67 3.28 28.03 -10.32
C PRO A 67 2.69 27.71 -8.94
N LYS A 68 1.61 26.91 -8.90
CA LYS A 68 0.91 26.48 -7.67
C LYS A 68 1.27 25.04 -7.27
N ALA A 69 2.30 24.44 -7.87
CA ALA A 69 2.64 23.04 -7.69
C ALA A 69 2.91 22.66 -6.22
N ASP A 70 3.63 23.51 -5.47
CA ASP A 70 3.92 23.25 -4.06
C ASP A 70 2.66 23.33 -3.20
N TYR A 71 1.78 24.29 -3.49
CA TYR A 71 0.48 24.38 -2.84
C TYR A 71 -0.37 23.13 -3.09
N ILE A 72 -0.42 22.64 -4.33
CA ILE A 72 -1.14 21.41 -4.68
C ILE A 72 -0.58 20.21 -3.91
N TYR A 73 0.73 20.11 -3.77
CA TYR A 73 1.38 19.04 -3.00
C TYR A 73 1.00 19.09 -1.52
N PHE A 74 1.18 20.24 -0.85
CA PHE A 74 0.86 20.35 0.58
C PHE A 74 -0.64 20.22 0.85
N ALA A 75 -1.49 20.77 -0.02
CA ALA A 75 -2.94 20.63 0.08
C ALA A 75 -3.35 19.15 -0.04
N TRP A 76 -2.84 18.42 -1.03
CA TRP A 76 -3.15 16.99 -1.17
C TRP A 76 -2.59 16.14 -0.04
N MET A 77 -1.40 16.46 0.47
CA MET A 77 -0.84 15.77 1.63
C MET A 77 -1.75 15.92 2.85
N ALA A 78 -2.26 17.14 3.10
CA ALA A 78 -3.19 17.40 4.20
C ALA A 78 -4.52 16.66 4.00
N VAL A 79 -5.07 16.67 2.78
CA VAL A 79 -6.31 15.94 2.48
C VAL A 79 -6.13 14.43 2.67
N LEU A 80 -5.03 13.85 2.17
CA LEU A 80 -4.73 12.43 2.35
C LEU A 80 -4.60 12.05 3.83
N ALA A 81 -3.90 12.87 4.62
CA ALA A 81 -3.79 12.65 6.06
C ALA A 81 -5.16 12.72 6.75
N ALA A 82 -5.97 13.73 6.44
CA ALA A 82 -7.30 13.91 7.02
C ALA A 82 -8.25 12.74 6.66
N VAL A 83 -8.29 12.34 5.40
CA VAL A 83 -9.10 11.20 4.94
C VAL A 83 -8.63 9.90 5.58
N SER A 84 -7.32 9.68 5.69
CA SER A 84 -6.77 8.48 6.33
C SER A 84 -7.16 8.40 7.81
N VAL A 85 -7.01 9.50 8.56
CA VAL A 85 -7.44 9.56 9.97
C VAL A 85 -8.94 9.33 10.11
N MET A 86 -9.75 9.89 9.21
CA MET A 86 -11.19 9.68 9.19
C MET A 86 -11.55 8.20 8.98
N ILE A 87 -10.95 7.54 7.97
CA ILE A 87 -11.17 6.12 7.70
C ILE A 87 -10.75 5.27 8.90
N ILE A 88 -9.56 5.51 9.46
CA ILE A 88 -9.07 4.78 10.63
C ILE A 88 -10.03 4.97 11.82
N GLY A 89 -10.50 6.20 12.07
CA GLY A 89 -11.43 6.50 13.15
C GLY A 89 -12.77 5.76 13.02
N VAL A 90 -13.30 5.62 11.80
CA VAL A 90 -14.54 4.87 11.54
C VAL A 90 -14.37 3.36 11.73
N TYR A 91 -13.18 2.83 11.49
CA TYR A 91 -12.91 1.38 11.50
C TYR A 91 -12.05 0.90 12.68
N ILE A 92 -11.76 1.74 13.68
CA ILE A 92 -10.84 1.41 14.78
C ILE A 92 -11.30 0.19 15.61
N ASP A 93 -12.61 0.01 15.74
CA ASP A 93 -13.25 -1.12 16.42
C ASP A 93 -13.60 -2.29 15.48
N LYS A 94 -13.29 -2.15 14.18
CA LYS A 94 -13.54 -3.14 13.12
C LYS A 94 -12.29 -3.31 12.26
N MET A 95 -11.15 -3.46 12.92
CA MET A 95 -9.84 -3.48 12.28
C MET A 95 -9.73 -4.61 11.25
N LYS A 96 -10.33 -5.77 11.54
CA LYS A 96 -10.42 -6.89 10.59
C LYS A 96 -11.07 -6.47 9.28
N ALA A 97 -12.18 -5.73 9.33
CA ALA A 97 -12.87 -5.26 8.14
C ALA A 97 -12.05 -4.23 7.36
N LEU A 98 -11.30 -3.35 8.05
CA LEU A 98 -10.40 -2.40 7.40
C LEU A 98 -9.27 -3.10 6.65
N VAL A 99 -8.63 -4.07 7.31
CA VAL A 99 -7.54 -4.86 6.72
C VAL A 99 -8.05 -5.67 5.54
N ASP A 100 -9.20 -6.35 5.68
CA ASP A 100 -9.83 -7.11 4.59
C ASP A 100 -10.10 -6.22 3.36
N LEU A 101 -10.69 -5.03 3.56
CA LEU A 101 -10.95 -4.08 2.49
C LEU A 101 -9.66 -3.62 1.80
N ALA A 102 -8.63 -3.26 2.59
CA ALA A 102 -7.34 -2.85 2.05
C ALA A 102 -6.66 -3.97 1.25
N THR A 103 -6.73 -5.21 1.73
CA THR A 103 -6.17 -6.38 1.04
C THR A 103 -6.89 -6.66 -0.28
N ILE A 104 -8.23 -6.61 -0.30
CA ILE A 104 -9.03 -6.79 -1.52
C ILE A 104 -8.65 -5.73 -2.56
N LEU A 105 -8.65 -4.46 -2.18
CA LEU A 105 -8.28 -3.36 -3.08
C LEU A 105 -6.85 -3.52 -3.61
N SER A 106 -5.91 -3.94 -2.76
CA SER A 106 -4.51 -4.16 -3.16
C SER A 106 -4.37 -5.29 -4.17
N PHE A 107 -5.07 -6.42 -3.99
CA PHE A 107 -5.04 -7.53 -4.96
C PHE A 107 -5.75 -7.20 -6.27
N LEU A 108 -6.78 -6.36 -6.24
CA LEU A 108 -7.42 -5.86 -7.46
C LEU A 108 -6.52 -4.87 -8.21
N ALA A 109 -5.85 -3.98 -7.50
CA ALA A 109 -4.96 -2.97 -8.09
C ALA A 109 -3.65 -3.57 -8.63
N ALA A 110 -3.10 -4.60 -7.97
CA ALA A 110 -1.81 -5.20 -8.33
C ALA A 110 -1.65 -5.59 -9.81
N PRO A 111 -2.55 -6.38 -10.44
CA PRO A 111 -2.41 -6.75 -11.85
C PRO A 111 -2.52 -5.54 -12.80
N VAL A 112 -3.39 -4.57 -12.47
CA VAL A 112 -3.56 -3.34 -13.26
C VAL A 112 -2.27 -2.51 -13.24
N LEU A 113 -1.72 -2.28 -12.05
CA LEU A 113 -0.47 -1.52 -11.88
C LEU A 113 0.72 -2.23 -12.53
N ALA A 114 0.81 -3.55 -12.41
CA ALA A 114 1.86 -4.34 -13.03
C ALA A 114 1.79 -4.27 -14.57
N TYR A 115 0.59 -4.37 -15.15
CA TYR A 115 0.39 -4.22 -16.59
C TYR A 115 0.73 -2.80 -17.08
N MET A 116 0.27 -1.76 -16.38
CA MET A 116 0.59 -0.37 -16.72
C MET A 116 2.10 -0.13 -16.68
N ASN A 117 2.79 -0.64 -15.65
CA ASN A 117 4.25 -0.54 -15.55
C ASN A 117 4.92 -1.21 -16.76
N LEU A 118 4.56 -2.46 -17.06
CA LEU A 118 5.12 -3.20 -18.20
C LEU A 118 4.90 -2.46 -19.53
N LYS A 119 3.71 -1.90 -19.74
CA LYS A 119 3.38 -1.12 -20.94
C LYS A 119 4.22 0.15 -21.06
N VAL A 120 4.44 0.87 -19.95
CA VAL A 120 5.26 2.10 -19.93
C VAL A 120 6.73 1.78 -20.24
N VAL A 121 7.32 0.78 -19.58
CA VAL A 121 8.75 0.45 -19.76
C VAL A 121 9.06 -0.19 -21.12
N THR A 122 8.07 -0.78 -21.79
CA THR A 122 8.21 -1.34 -23.15
C THR A 122 7.76 -0.37 -24.26
N SER A 123 7.22 0.79 -23.90
CA SER A 123 6.71 1.78 -24.85
C SER A 123 7.78 2.33 -25.79
N SER A 124 7.34 2.87 -26.93
CA SER A 124 8.21 3.55 -27.90
C SER A 124 8.89 4.79 -27.30
N THR A 125 8.27 5.43 -26.31
CA THR A 125 8.75 6.61 -25.59
C THR A 125 9.93 6.31 -24.66
N MET A 126 10.12 5.06 -24.24
CA MET A 126 11.23 4.67 -23.37
C MET A 126 12.55 4.55 -24.16
N PRO A 127 13.67 5.14 -23.69
CA PRO A 127 14.97 5.02 -24.36
C PRO A 127 15.38 3.56 -24.55
N LYS A 128 15.82 3.17 -25.75
CA LYS A 128 16.15 1.78 -26.09
C LYS A 128 17.14 1.13 -25.11
N LYS A 129 18.10 1.90 -24.59
CA LYS A 129 19.11 1.44 -23.61
C LYS A 129 18.54 1.10 -22.22
N ALA A 130 17.39 1.68 -21.86
CA ALA A 130 16.73 1.50 -20.58
C ALA A 130 15.54 0.51 -20.66
N ARG A 131 15.29 -0.10 -21.83
CA ARG A 131 14.22 -1.09 -21.98
C ARG A 131 14.63 -2.42 -21.36
N PRO A 132 13.70 -3.13 -20.69
CA PRO A 132 13.97 -4.43 -20.11
C PRO A 132 14.31 -5.46 -21.19
N SER A 133 15.15 -6.45 -20.83
CA SER A 133 15.44 -7.58 -21.72
C SER A 133 14.20 -8.45 -21.93
N SER A 134 14.15 -9.19 -23.04
CA SER A 134 13.00 -10.05 -23.37
C SER A 134 12.71 -11.10 -22.29
N ARG A 135 13.73 -11.55 -21.55
CA ARG A 135 13.57 -12.47 -20.40
C ARG A 135 12.83 -11.80 -19.24
N LEU A 136 13.15 -10.54 -18.96
CA LEU A 136 12.52 -9.78 -17.88
C LEU A 136 11.08 -9.44 -18.23
N VAL A 137 10.79 -9.14 -19.51
CA VAL A 137 9.43 -8.99 -20.02
C VAL A 137 8.62 -10.29 -19.85
N ALA A 138 9.19 -11.44 -20.20
CA ALA A 138 8.53 -12.73 -19.98
C ALA A 138 8.26 -13.01 -18.49
N PHE A 139 9.22 -12.68 -17.62
CA PHE A 139 9.06 -12.79 -16.17
C PHE A 139 7.96 -11.86 -15.63
N SER A 140 7.88 -10.63 -16.14
CA SER A 140 6.80 -9.69 -15.80
C SER A 140 5.43 -10.22 -16.23
N TRP A 141 5.31 -10.82 -17.42
CA TRP A 141 4.07 -11.46 -17.86
C TRP A 141 3.67 -12.65 -16.98
N PHE A 142 4.63 -13.49 -16.60
CA PHE A 142 4.40 -14.57 -15.65
C PHE A 142 3.90 -14.02 -14.30
N GLY A 143 4.54 -12.97 -13.78
CA GLY A 143 4.12 -12.30 -12.56
C GLY A 143 2.71 -11.71 -12.64
N ILE A 144 2.34 -11.08 -13.75
CA ILE A 144 0.99 -10.55 -13.97
C ILE A 144 -0.04 -11.67 -13.98
N ILE A 145 0.22 -12.78 -14.68
CA ILE A 145 -0.69 -13.94 -14.71
C ILE A 145 -0.83 -14.51 -13.30
N PHE A 146 0.28 -14.69 -12.58
CA PHE A 146 0.28 -15.18 -11.21
C PHE A 146 -0.53 -14.28 -10.26
N LEU A 147 -0.29 -12.96 -10.29
CA LEU A 147 -1.04 -11.99 -9.48
C LEU A 147 -2.54 -11.99 -9.81
N THR A 148 -2.88 -12.12 -11.09
CA THR A 148 -4.27 -12.16 -11.54
C THR A 148 -4.97 -13.43 -11.04
N LEU A 149 -4.34 -14.59 -11.21
CA LEU A 149 -4.87 -15.86 -10.71
C LEU A 149 -5.04 -15.85 -9.19
N PHE A 150 -4.03 -15.35 -8.47
CA PHE A 150 -4.07 -15.24 -7.02
C PHE A 150 -5.18 -14.30 -6.53
N SER A 151 -5.35 -13.16 -7.21
CA SER A 151 -6.43 -12.19 -6.92
C SER A 151 -7.82 -12.83 -7.14
N LEU A 152 -8.03 -13.52 -8.26
CA LEU A 152 -9.28 -14.24 -8.54
C LEU A 152 -9.54 -15.36 -7.54
N TRP A 153 -8.53 -16.14 -7.20
CA TRP A 153 -8.64 -17.20 -6.20
C TRP A 153 -9.01 -16.64 -4.82
N TYR A 154 -8.35 -15.57 -4.38
CA TYR A 154 -8.63 -14.92 -3.10
C TYR A 154 -10.05 -14.35 -3.05
N LEU A 155 -10.51 -13.68 -4.11
CA LEU A 155 -11.87 -13.16 -4.22
C LEU A 155 -12.90 -14.29 -4.22
N GLY A 156 -12.65 -15.36 -4.96
CA GLY A 156 -13.50 -16.54 -4.96
C GLY A 156 -13.62 -17.13 -3.55
N TRP A 157 -12.49 -17.41 -2.90
CA TRP A 157 -12.48 -17.93 -1.54
C TRP A 157 -13.23 -17.02 -0.55
N ARG A 158 -13.06 -15.70 -0.67
CA ARG A 158 -13.73 -14.74 0.23
C ARG A 158 -15.23 -14.58 -0.02
N ILE A 159 -15.71 -14.78 -1.23
CA ILE A 159 -17.15 -14.72 -1.55
C ILE A 159 -17.87 -16.02 -1.14
N PHE A 160 -17.18 -17.16 -1.24
CA PHE A 160 -17.76 -18.48 -0.95
C PHE A 160 -17.50 -19.00 0.48
N SER A 161 -16.84 -18.22 1.34
CA SER A 161 -16.57 -18.53 2.76
C SER A 161 -17.15 -17.47 3.68
#